data_AF-A0A937FCK8-F1
#
_entry.id   AF-A0A937FCK8-F1
#
_cell.length_a   1.000
_cell.length_b   1.000
_cell.length_c   1.000
_cell.angle_alpha   90.00
_cell.angle_beta   90.00
_cell.angle_gamma   90.00
#
_symmetry.space_group_name_H-M   'P 1'
#
loop_
_entity.id
_entity.type
_entity.pdbx_description
1 polymer ?
#
loop_
_entity_poly.entity_id
_entity_poly.type
_entity_poly.pdbx_seq_one_letter_code
_entity_poly.pdbx_strand_id
1 'polypeptide(L)'
;MKPPFETQGEQEDYWAQELFRKEYKKQEYPRFDGTITTTNNRINFGTGSIIFLDQNSNCQQIFEQGFLYPSLFGLTELKIGDLEELDFLSNNPTVKRFRFIHYDRTLMNVKLANPQVYLFELENPNWQNDGTFDDFLKDAKLTFLKAGWIMI
;
A
#
# COMPACT_ATOMS: atom_id res chain seq x y z
N MET A 1 23.79 16.49 3.59
CA MET A 1 23.79 16.23 2.13
C MET A 1 23.00 14.96 1.88
N LYS A 2 22.30 14.83 0.75
CA LYS A 2 21.70 13.55 0.35
C LYS A 2 22.83 12.51 0.14
N PRO A 3 22.65 11.25 0.52
CA PRO A 3 23.60 10.19 0.17
C PRO A 3 23.74 10.09 -1.36
N PRO A 4 24.90 9.67 -1.89
CA PRO A 4 24.92 9.10 -3.23
C PRO A 4 24.11 7.79 -3.20
N PHE A 5 23.15 7.65 -4.13
CA PHE A 5 22.39 6.41 -4.31
C PHE A 5 22.97 5.66 -5.51
N GLU A 6 23.20 4.35 -5.37
CA GLU A 6 23.71 3.49 -6.43
C GLU A 6 22.58 3.03 -7.36
N THR A 7 21.36 2.94 -6.84
CA THR A 7 20.18 2.49 -7.59
C THR A 7 18.96 3.37 -7.34
N GLN A 8 17.96 3.29 -8.24
CA GLN A 8 16.66 3.92 -8.03
C GLN A 8 15.96 3.34 -6.78
N GLY A 9 16.08 2.04 -6.52
CA GLY A 9 15.50 1.41 -5.34
C GLY A 9 16.01 2.02 -4.03
N GLU A 10 17.33 2.21 -3.91
CA GLU A 10 17.93 2.86 -2.73
C GLU A 10 17.44 4.29 -2.53
N GLN A 11 17.26 5.04 -3.62
CA GLN A 11 16.72 6.39 -3.57
C GLN A 11 15.26 6.38 -3.09
N GLU A 12 14.45 5.45 -3.57
CA GLU A 12 13.05 5.29 -3.17
C GLU A 12 12.91 4.83 -1.72
N ASP A 13 13.78 3.95 -1.25
CA ASP A 13 13.84 3.51 0.15
C ASP A 13 14.20 4.67 1.08
N TYR A 14 15.17 5.51 0.68
CA TYR A 14 15.49 6.74 1.40
C TYR A 14 14.30 7.71 1.43
N TRP A 15 13.56 7.85 0.32
CA TRP A 15 12.36 8.70 0.29
C TRP A 15 11.25 8.17 1.18
N ALA A 16 11.02 6.86 1.20
CA ALA A 16 10.07 6.22 2.12
C ALA A 16 10.46 6.50 3.57
N GLN A 17 11.74 6.31 3.93
CA GLN A 17 12.27 6.60 5.25
C GLN A 17 12.04 8.06 5.65
N GLU A 18 12.38 9.02 4.77
CA GLU A 18 12.20 10.44 5.03
C GLU A 18 10.73 10.85 5.14
N LEU A 19 9.84 10.23 4.36
CA LEU A 19 8.41 10.48 4.43
C LEU A 19 7.84 10.02 5.77
N PHE A 20 8.14 8.78 6.19
CA PHE A 20 7.73 8.32 7.53
C PHE A 20 8.37 9.18 8.62
N ARG A 21 9.63 9.58 8.50
CA ARG A 21 10.28 10.44 9.52
C ARG A 21 9.62 11.81 9.68
N LYS A 22 9.15 12.42 8.59
CA LYS A 22 8.63 13.81 8.58
C LYS A 22 7.12 13.90 8.70
N GLU A 23 6.41 12.97 8.06
CA GLU A 23 4.97 13.06 7.86
C GLU A 23 4.17 12.03 8.65
N TYR A 24 4.83 11.06 9.28
CA TYR A 24 4.13 10.05 10.06
C TYR A 24 3.31 10.67 11.18
N LYS A 25 2.01 10.44 11.09
CA LYS A 25 1.04 10.67 12.15
C LYS A 25 0.12 9.47 12.14
N LYS A 26 0.01 8.80 13.28
CA LYS A 26 -0.90 7.68 13.44
C LYS A 26 -2.34 8.16 13.21
N GLN A 27 -3.06 7.41 12.41
CA GLN A 27 -4.44 7.66 12.01
C GLN A 27 -5.26 6.39 12.24
N GLU A 28 -6.58 6.51 12.12
CA GLU A 28 -7.49 5.38 12.15
C GLU A 28 -8.29 5.36 10.86
N TYR A 29 -8.24 4.24 10.15
CA TYR A 29 -9.03 4.00 8.96
C TYR A 29 -9.95 2.80 9.22
N PRO A 30 -11.25 2.90 8.92
CA PRO A 30 -12.14 1.77 9.06
C PRO A 30 -11.76 0.69 8.06
N ARG A 31 -11.86 -0.57 8.49
CA ARG A 31 -11.83 -1.70 7.57
C ARG A 31 -13.11 -1.67 6.73
N PHE A 32 -13.02 -1.99 5.45
CA PHE A 32 -14.19 -2.13 4.61
C PHE A 32 -15.10 -3.24 5.15
N ASP A 33 -16.37 -2.93 5.34
CA ASP A 33 -17.38 -3.80 5.97
C ASP A 33 -18.42 -4.34 4.98
N GLY A 34 -18.35 -3.93 3.71
CA GLY A 34 -19.19 -4.45 2.64
C GLY A 34 -18.69 -5.75 2.04
N THR A 35 -19.41 -6.24 1.03
CA THR A 35 -19.02 -7.46 0.30
C THR A 35 -17.77 -7.22 -0.55
N ILE A 36 -16.75 -8.06 -0.33
CA ILE A 36 -15.53 -8.12 -1.14
C ILE A 36 -15.58 -9.39 -1.99
N THR A 37 -15.34 -9.25 -3.30
CA THR A 37 -15.19 -10.40 -4.20
C THR A 37 -13.92 -10.28 -5.03
N THR A 38 -13.12 -11.35 -5.05
CA THR A 38 -11.91 -11.45 -5.88
C THR A 38 -12.20 -12.29 -7.12
N THR A 39 -11.75 -11.84 -8.28
CA THR A 39 -11.76 -12.63 -9.52
C THR A 39 -10.50 -12.31 -10.31
N ASN A 40 -9.65 -13.32 -10.50
CA ASN A 40 -8.32 -13.17 -11.12
C ASN A 40 -7.51 -12.07 -10.40
N ASN A 41 -7.18 -11.00 -11.11
CA ASN A 41 -6.40 -9.86 -10.63
C ASN A 41 -7.27 -8.68 -10.17
N ARG A 42 -8.59 -8.87 -10.00
CA ARG A 42 -9.52 -7.80 -9.63
C ARG A 42 -10.21 -8.10 -8.31
N ILE A 43 -10.19 -7.14 -7.40
CA ILE A 43 -10.98 -7.14 -6.16
C ILE A 43 -12.10 -6.12 -6.29
N ASN A 44 -13.34 -6.50 -6.02
CA ASN A 44 -14.51 -5.63 -6.09
C ASN A 44 -15.08 -5.37 -4.69
N PHE A 45 -15.45 -4.12 -4.44
CA PHE A 45 -15.98 -3.62 -3.17
C PHE A 45 -17.42 -3.08 -3.31
N GLY A 46 -18.13 -3.47 -4.38
CA GLY A 46 -19.48 -2.98 -4.74
C GLY A 46 -19.54 -1.52 -5.24
N THR A 47 -18.76 -0.62 -4.63
CA THR A 47 -18.67 0.81 -4.96
C THR A 47 -17.44 1.16 -5.81
N GLY A 48 -16.52 0.21 -5.96
CA GLY A 48 -15.32 0.35 -6.76
C GLY A 48 -14.55 -0.96 -6.86
N SER A 49 -13.42 -0.92 -7.57
CA SER A 49 -12.54 -2.09 -7.71
C SER A 49 -11.06 -1.74 -7.66
N ILE A 50 -10.26 -2.71 -7.24
CA ILE A 50 -8.81 -2.68 -7.35
C ILE A 50 -8.40 -3.70 -8.41
N ILE A 51 -7.49 -3.33 -9.31
CA ILE A 51 -6.91 -4.21 -10.32
C ILE A 51 -5.41 -4.29 -10.06
N PHE A 52 -4.93 -5.49 -9.79
CA PHE A 52 -3.50 -5.81 -9.68
C PHE A 52 -2.93 -5.97 -11.09
N LEU A 53 -1.92 -5.18 -11.41
CA LEU A 53 -1.20 -5.29 -12.68
C LEU A 53 -0.16 -6.42 -12.62
N ASP A 54 0.33 -6.74 -11.42
CA ASP A 54 1.30 -7.80 -11.17
C ASP A 54 0.66 -8.93 -10.36
N GLN A 55 0.87 -10.18 -10.79
CA GLN A 55 0.25 -11.36 -10.13
C GLN A 55 1.03 -11.91 -8.94
N ASN A 56 2.15 -11.28 -8.55
CA ASN A 56 3.13 -11.89 -7.65
C ASN A 56 3.15 -11.32 -6.23
N SER A 57 2.15 -10.53 -5.82
CA SER A 57 2.20 -9.95 -4.48
C SER A 57 1.57 -10.87 -3.42
N ASN A 58 2.41 -11.42 -2.54
CA ASN A 58 2.00 -12.09 -1.30
C ASN A 58 1.18 -11.17 -0.35
N CYS A 59 1.08 -9.88 -0.67
CA CYS A 59 0.35 -8.89 0.11
C CYS A 59 -1.06 -8.60 -0.43
N GLN A 60 -1.53 -9.28 -1.50
CA GLN A 60 -2.88 -9.08 -2.03
C GLN A 60 -3.97 -9.25 -0.96
N GLN A 61 -3.77 -10.16 -0.01
CA GLN A 61 -4.65 -10.39 1.14
C GLN A 61 -4.93 -9.13 1.99
N ILE A 62 -4.06 -8.12 1.99
CA ILE A 62 -4.31 -6.82 2.63
C ILE A 62 -5.56 -6.16 2.02
N PHE A 63 -5.74 -6.25 0.71
CA PHE A 63 -6.86 -5.64 0.01
C PHE A 63 -8.11 -6.52 0.11
N GLU A 64 -7.94 -7.84 0.07
CA GLU A 64 -9.05 -8.80 0.22
C GLU A 64 -9.69 -8.76 1.61
N GLN A 65 -8.90 -8.41 2.63
CA GLN A 65 -9.40 -8.19 4.00
C GLN A 65 -9.95 -6.76 4.23
N GLY A 66 -10.00 -5.91 3.20
CA GLY A 66 -10.66 -4.60 3.28
C GLY A 66 -9.85 -3.51 3.97
N PHE A 67 -8.53 -3.67 4.14
CA PHE A 67 -7.69 -2.61 4.71
C PHE A 67 -7.58 -1.40 3.79
N LEU A 68 -7.53 -1.64 2.48
CA LEU A 68 -7.44 -0.61 1.45
C LEU A 68 -8.51 -0.86 0.40
N TYR A 69 -9.24 0.20 0.05
CA TYR A 69 -10.34 0.16 -0.91
C TYR A 69 -10.40 1.48 -1.70
N PRO A 70 -10.93 1.49 -2.94
CA PRO A 70 -10.78 2.62 -3.87
C PRO A 70 -11.25 3.98 -3.33
N SER A 71 -12.33 4.01 -2.55
CA SER A 71 -12.88 5.28 -2.03
C SER A 71 -11.99 5.94 -0.98
N LEU A 72 -11.02 5.23 -0.37
CA LEU A 72 -9.97 5.87 0.46
C LEU A 72 -9.11 6.84 -0.35
N PHE A 73 -9.02 6.62 -1.67
CA PHE A 73 -8.26 7.44 -2.60
C PHE A 73 -9.16 8.43 -3.36
N GLY A 74 -10.46 8.47 -3.05
CA GLY A 74 -11.44 9.23 -3.83
C GLY A 74 -11.68 8.67 -5.24
N LEU A 75 -11.38 7.39 -5.47
CA LEU A 75 -11.46 6.75 -6.78
C LEU A 75 -12.52 5.64 -6.79
N THR A 76 -13.05 5.34 -7.98
CA THR A 76 -13.91 4.17 -8.22
C THR A 76 -13.13 2.97 -8.74
N GLU A 77 -11.96 3.18 -9.32
CA GLU A 77 -11.05 2.12 -9.76
C GLU A 77 -9.60 2.48 -9.40
N LEU A 78 -8.89 1.56 -8.76
CA LEU A 78 -7.47 1.69 -8.45
C LEU A 78 -6.70 0.60 -9.20
N LYS A 79 -5.77 0.97 -10.07
CA LYS A 79 -4.83 0.04 -10.70
C LYS A 79 -3.52 0.10 -9.94
N ILE A 80 -3.08 -1.03 -9.40
CA ILE A 80 -1.89 -1.09 -8.56
C ILE A 80 -0.89 -2.12 -9.07
N GLY A 81 0.39 -1.80 -8.91
CA GLY A 81 1.51 -2.70 -9.11
C GLY A 81 2.56 -2.48 -8.03
N ASP A 82 3.62 -3.29 -8.07
CA ASP A 82 4.81 -3.16 -7.22
C ASP A 82 4.48 -3.04 -5.72
N LEU A 83 3.52 -3.85 -5.28
CA LEU A 83 3.14 -3.93 -3.87
C LEU A 83 4.17 -4.73 -3.09
N GLU A 84 4.87 -4.07 -2.17
CA GLU A 84 5.94 -4.67 -1.38
C GLU A 84 5.93 -4.22 0.09
N GLU A 85 6.47 -5.08 0.96
CA GLU A 85 6.75 -4.77 2.36
C GLU A 85 8.10 -4.06 2.48
N LEU A 86 8.14 -2.96 3.23
CA LEU A 86 9.33 -2.19 3.57
C LEU A 86 9.79 -2.59 4.98
N ASP A 87 10.33 -3.80 5.10
CA ASP A 87 10.76 -4.41 6.37
C ASP A 87 11.82 -3.57 7.10
N PHE A 88 12.73 -2.93 6.36
CA PHE A 88 13.76 -2.02 6.88
C PHE A 88 13.21 -0.78 7.60
N LEU A 89 11.91 -0.45 7.42
CA LEU A 89 11.25 0.65 8.13
C LEU A 89 10.54 0.22 9.41
N SER A 90 10.49 -1.08 9.70
CA SER A 90 9.68 -1.66 10.77
C SER A 90 10.55 -2.31 11.83
N ASN A 91 11.11 -1.50 12.73
CA ASN A 91 11.91 -1.99 13.87
C ASN A 91 11.08 -2.67 14.98
N ASN A 92 9.75 -2.65 14.84
CA ASN A 92 8.81 -3.25 15.78
C ASN A 92 7.98 -4.31 15.04
N PRO A 93 7.99 -5.59 15.47
CA PRO A 93 7.26 -6.65 14.78
C PRO A 93 5.74 -6.39 14.73
N THR A 94 5.17 -5.59 15.65
CA THR A 94 3.74 -5.27 15.65
C THR A 94 3.34 -4.30 14.54
N VAL A 95 4.31 -3.76 13.78
CA VAL A 95 4.10 -2.79 12.71
C VAL A 95 4.69 -3.34 11.42
N LYS A 96 3.94 -3.24 10.33
CA LYS A 96 4.42 -3.53 8.98
C LYS A 96 4.10 -2.35 8.07
N ARG A 97 5.09 -1.95 7.27
CA ARG A 97 4.99 -0.81 6.35
C ARG A 97 5.14 -1.31 4.93
N PHE A 98 4.44 -0.67 4.01
CA PHE A 98 4.35 -1.12 2.64
C PHE A 98 4.39 0.06 1.69
N ARG A 99 4.75 -0.19 0.44
CA ARG A 99 4.46 0.70 -0.68
C ARG A 99 3.79 -0.04 -1.80
N PHE A 100 3.07 0.71 -2.64
CA PHE A 100 2.60 0.26 -3.93
C PHE A 100 2.55 1.43 -4.91
N ILE A 101 2.49 1.12 -6.20
CA ILE A 101 2.40 2.11 -7.26
C ILE A 101 0.98 2.13 -7.81
N HIS A 102 0.35 3.29 -7.83
CA HIS A 102 -0.90 3.53 -8.53
C HIS A 102 -0.66 4.05 -9.95
N TYR A 103 -1.25 3.37 -10.93
CA TYR A 103 -1.19 3.74 -12.34
C TYR A 103 -2.51 4.40 -12.76
N ASP A 104 -2.54 5.73 -12.81
CA ASP A 104 -3.69 6.47 -13.32
C ASP A 104 -3.80 6.29 -14.85
N ARG A 105 -5.01 5.94 -15.33
CA ARG A 105 -5.30 5.74 -16.76
C ARG A 105 -6.34 6.72 -17.30
N THR A 106 -6.50 7.88 -16.69
CA THR A 106 -7.40 8.93 -17.20
C THR A 106 -6.71 9.83 -18.20
N LEU A 107 -6.24 9.28 -19.34
CA LEU A 107 -6.09 9.96 -20.64
C LEU A 107 -5.44 9.01 -21.67
N MET A 108 -6.25 8.15 -22.31
CA MET A 108 -5.77 7.21 -23.34
C MET A 108 -5.20 7.84 -24.62
N ASN A 109 -4.95 9.16 -24.68
CA ASN A 109 -4.37 9.82 -25.87
C ASN A 109 -3.45 11.01 -25.59
N VAL A 110 -3.05 11.27 -24.33
CA VAL A 110 -2.02 12.26 -24.01
C VAL A 110 -1.13 11.67 -22.93
N LYS A 111 0.15 11.46 -23.27
CA LYS A 111 1.30 11.17 -22.39
C LYS A 111 0.94 10.77 -20.95
N LEU A 112 1.07 9.46 -20.69
CA LEU A 112 1.25 8.80 -19.38
C LEU A 112 1.05 9.74 -18.17
N ALA A 113 -0.10 9.63 -17.50
CA ALA A 113 -0.19 10.14 -16.14
C ALA A 113 0.88 9.42 -15.32
N ASN A 114 1.80 10.19 -14.74
CA ASN A 114 2.95 9.65 -14.04
C ASN A 114 2.48 8.78 -12.85
N PRO A 115 3.00 7.54 -12.68
CA PRO A 115 2.57 6.68 -11.60
C PRO A 115 2.84 7.31 -10.23
N GLN A 116 1.89 7.17 -9.30
CA GLN A 116 1.98 7.72 -7.95
C GLN A 116 2.30 6.59 -6.96
N VAL A 117 3.39 6.75 -6.21
CA VAL A 117 3.71 5.86 -5.09
C VAL A 117 2.82 6.18 -3.90
N TYR A 118 2.28 5.16 -3.26
CA TYR A 118 1.58 5.25 -1.98
C TYR A 118 2.33 4.44 -0.93
N LEU A 119 2.35 4.95 0.30
CA LEU A 119 2.89 4.26 1.46
C LEU A 119 1.79 4.09 2.50
N PHE A 120 1.80 2.95 3.19
CA PHE A 120 0.85 2.67 4.25
C PHE A 120 1.46 1.83 5.37
N GLU A 121 0.81 1.86 6.53
CA GLU A 121 1.21 1.11 7.73
C GLU A 121 0.05 0.28 8.25
N LEU A 122 0.31 -0.98 8.54
CA LEU A 122 -0.57 -1.85 9.31
C LEU A 122 0.05 -2.08 10.69
N GLU A 123 -0.76 -1.97 11.74
CA GLU A 123 -0.35 -2.27 13.10
C GLU A 123 -1.25 -3.36 13.69
N ASN A 124 -0.64 -4.40 14.24
CA ASN A 124 -1.30 -5.39 15.08
C ASN A 124 -0.64 -5.39 16.47
N PRO A 125 -1.21 -4.68 17.47
CA PRO A 125 -0.65 -4.60 18.82
C PRO A 125 -0.51 -5.94 19.55
N ASN A 126 -1.24 -6.97 19.12
CA ASN A 126 -1.26 -8.29 19.74
C ASN A 126 -0.26 -9.26 19.07
N TRP A 127 0.48 -8.82 18.06
CA TRP A 127 1.36 -9.69 17.29
C TRP A 127 2.59 -10.15 18.08
N GLN A 128 2.80 -11.47 18.14
CA GLN A 128 3.87 -12.10 18.92
C GLN A 128 5.05 -12.61 18.04
N ASN A 129 5.01 -12.34 16.73
CA ASN A 129 6.07 -12.67 15.77
C ASN A 129 6.38 -14.17 15.58
N ASP A 130 5.37 -15.02 15.78
CA ASP A 130 5.49 -16.48 15.73
C ASP A 130 4.44 -17.16 14.82
N GLY A 131 3.66 -16.39 14.05
CA GLY A 131 2.62 -16.90 13.15
C GLY A 131 2.82 -16.57 11.66
N THR A 132 1.76 -16.73 10.88
CA THR A 132 1.72 -16.37 9.45
C THR A 132 1.36 -14.89 9.23
N PHE A 133 1.55 -14.39 8.00
CA PHE A 133 1.09 -13.03 7.68
C PHE A 133 -0.45 -12.91 7.76
N ASP A 134 -1.21 -13.97 7.51
CA ASP A 134 -2.66 -13.98 7.76
C ASP A 134 -3.00 -13.84 9.24
N ASP A 135 -2.22 -14.47 10.12
CA ASP A 135 -2.38 -14.30 11.57
C ASP A 135 -2.12 -12.86 12.00
N PHE A 136 -1.11 -12.22 11.41
CA PHE A 136 -0.85 -10.79 11.62
C PHE A 136 -2.05 -9.93 11.21
N LEU A 137 -2.72 -10.23 10.09
CA LEU A 137 -3.80 -9.40 9.57
C LEU A 137 -5.13 -9.50 10.35
N LYS A 138 -5.36 -10.57 11.13
CA LYS A 138 -6.61 -10.77 11.89
C LYS A 138 -6.97 -9.57 12.77
N ASP A 139 -6.03 -9.14 13.60
CA ASP A 139 -6.21 -8.01 14.54
C ASP A 139 -5.53 -6.71 14.07
N ALA A 140 -5.00 -6.70 12.84
CA ALA A 140 -4.34 -5.51 12.32
C ALA A 140 -5.34 -4.38 12.04
N LYS A 141 -4.81 -3.15 12.07
CA LYS A 141 -5.48 -1.92 11.69
C LYS A 141 -4.62 -1.15 10.69
N LEU A 142 -5.25 -0.47 9.73
CA LEU A 142 -4.57 0.51 8.90
C LEU A 142 -4.36 1.79 9.74
N THR A 143 -3.10 2.14 9.99
CA THR A 143 -2.72 3.22 10.91
C THR A 143 -2.05 4.41 10.22
N PHE A 144 -1.73 4.28 8.93
CA PHE A 144 -1.15 5.35 8.12
C PHE A 144 -1.43 5.06 6.65
N LEU A 145 -1.79 6.09 5.87
CA LEU A 145 -1.90 6.02 4.42
C LEU A 145 -1.54 7.38 3.83
N LYS A 146 -0.60 7.41 2.87
CA LYS A 146 -0.11 8.66 2.30
C LYS A 146 0.39 8.48 0.87
N ALA A 147 0.10 9.48 0.03
CA ALA A 147 0.77 9.63 -1.26
C ALA A 147 2.23 10.07 -1.06
N GLY A 148 3.15 9.34 -1.65
CA GLY A 148 4.58 9.65 -1.70
C GLY A 148 4.93 10.50 -2.92
N TRP A 149 5.88 10.03 -3.72
CA TRP A 149 6.34 10.72 -4.93
C TRP A 149 5.65 10.20 -6.20
N ILE A 150 5.80 11.00 -7.24
CA ILE A 150 5.42 10.65 -8.60
C ILE A 150 6.67 10.11 -9.31
N MET A 151 6.57 8.96 -9.98
CA MET A 151 7.65 8.43 -10.81
C MET A 151 7.72 9.20 -12.13
N ILE A 152 8.90 9.72 -12.48
CA ILE A 152 9.16 10.56 -13.67
C ILE A 152 10.31 10.03 -14.51
#